data_AF-A0A7J2IS30-F1
#
_entry.id   AF-A0A7J2IS30-F1
#
_cell.length_a   1.000
_cell.length_b   1.000
_cell.length_c   1.000
_cell.angle_alpha   90.00
_cell.angle_beta   90.00
_cell.angle_gamma   90.00
#
_symmetry.space_group_name_H-M   'P 1'
#
loop_
_entity.id
_entity.type
_entity.pdbx_description
1 polymer ?
#
loop_
_entity_poly.entity_id
_entity_poly.type
_entity_poly.pdbx_seq_one_letter_code
_entity_poly.pdbx_strand_id
1 'polypeptide(L)'
;MCYRQFTVSSKFIRKAAEEAGGEVAVARNPVEAKYTKIHGTPNAIKHSMKIGRTILDYASKDCMEACYKAFEAAKREVIGECKIVDANLETRGGFDIGTIKLTCSNDKYEIVFFNEYMTLEKNSQRIATFPDLIVLMDPETGLPILSSEALEPKGKT
;
A
#
# COMPACT_ATOMS: atom_id res chain seq x y z
N MET A 1 0.79 2.50 -28.04
CA MET A 1 -0.15 3.28 -27.19
C MET A 1 0.63 4.46 -26.62
N CYS A 2 0.27 5.70 -26.97
CA CYS A 2 1.13 6.87 -26.70
C CYS A 2 1.02 7.29 -25.22
N TYR A 3 2.15 7.48 -24.53
CA TYR A 3 2.25 7.94 -23.14
C TYR A 3 1.32 9.13 -22.82
N ARG A 4 1.20 10.05 -23.79
CA ARG A 4 0.34 11.24 -23.74
C ARG A 4 -1.14 10.91 -23.53
N GLN A 5 -1.64 9.82 -24.11
CA GLN A 5 -3.04 9.42 -24.00
C GLN A 5 -3.38 8.96 -22.58
N PHE A 6 -2.47 8.23 -21.92
CA PHE A 6 -2.68 7.77 -20.54
C PHE A 6 -2.69 8.93 -19.54
N THR A 7 -1.77 9.88 -19.69
CA THR A 7 -1.69 11.06 -18.81
C THR A 7 -2.93 11.93 -18.92
N VAL A 8 -3.44 12.16 -20.15
CA VAL A 8 -4.66 12.95 -20.37
C VAL A 8 -5.87 12.26 -19.75
N SER A 9 -6.09 10.98 -20.05
CA SER A 9 -7.24 10.25 -19.48
C SER A 9 -7.20 10.20 -17.95
N SER A 10 -6.03 9.97 -17.33
CA SER A 10 -5.89 9.96 -15.86
C SER A 10 -6.30 11.30 -15.24
N LYS A 11 -5.90 12.43 -15.83
CA LYS A 11 -6.28 13.76 -15.35
C LYS A 11 -7.78 13.98 -15.41
N PHE A 12 -8.43 13.64 -16.53
CA PHE A 12 -9.89 13.79 -16.67
C PHE A 12 -10.67 12.91 -15.70
N ILE A 13 -10.27 11.64 -15.54
CA ILE A 13 -10.91 10.70 -14.61
C ILE A 13 -10.81 11.22 -13.17
N ARG A 14 -9.63 11.66 -12.75
CA ARG A 14 -9.44 12.16 -11.38
C ARG A 14 -10.21 13.44 -11.13
N LYS A 15 -10.24 14.36 -12.10
CA LYS A 15 -11.09 15.55 -12.03
C LYS A 15 -12.57 15.17 -11.91
N ALA A 16 -13.03 14.18 -12.68
CA ALA A 16 -14.40 13.68 -12.56
C ALA A 16 -14.69 13.06 -11.18
N ALA A 17 -13.74 12.32 -10.59
CA ALA A 17 -13.86 11.80 -9.23
C ALA A 17 -14.00 12.92 -8.19
N GLU A 18 -13.17 13.96 -8.28
CA GLU A 18 -13.24 15.14 -7.41
C GLU A 18 -14.62 15.81 -7.49
N GLU A 19 -15.12 16.06 -8.70
CA GLU A 19 -16.44 16.71 -8.91
C GLU A 19 -17.62 15.79 -8.54
N ALA A 20 -17.44 14.46 -8.61
CA ALA A 20 -18.47 13.47 -8.25
C ALA A 20 -18.55 13.19 -6.73
N GLY A 21 -17.72 13.85 -5.91
CA GLY A 21 -17.72 13.68 -4.46
C GLY A 21 -16.78 12.57 -3.94
N GLY A 22 -15.80 12.15 -4.74
CA GLY A 22 -14.68 11.32 -4.30
C GLY A 22 -14.37 10.11 -5.19
N GLU A 23 -15.35 9.58 -5.92
CA GLU A 23 -15.18 8.34 -6.68
C GLU A 23 -15.94 8.34 -8.02
N VAL A 24 -15.37 7.68 -9.03
CA VAL A 24 -16.05 7.32 -10.27
C VAL A 24 -15.69 5.91 -10.70
N ALA A 25 -16.66 5.15 -11.19
CA ALA A 25 -16.41 3.87 -11.85
C ALA A 25 -15.89 4.11 -13.28
N VAL A 26 -14.80 3.43 -13.66
CA VAL A 26 -14.16 3.59 -14.97
C VAL A 26 -14.01 2.25 -15.68
N ALA A 27 -14.58 2.14 -16.88
CA ALA A 27 -14.29 1.06 -17.82
C ALA A 27 -13.48 1.63 -18.99
N ARG A 28 -12.25 1.16 -19.19
CA ARG A 28 -11.36 1.64 -20.25
C ARG A 28 -10.38 0.57 -20.70
N ASN A 29 -9.69 0.83 -21.82
CA ASN A 29 -8.66 -0.04 -22.39
C ASN A 29 -9.13 -1.50 -22.54
N PRO A 30 -10.26 -1.78 -23.23
CA PRO A 30 -10.64 -3.14 -23.52
C PRO A 30 -9.49 -3.81 -24.29
N VAL A 31 -9.17 -5.04 -23.89
CA VAL A 31 -8.12 -5.85 -24.50
C VAL A 31 -8.65 -7.26 -24.71
N GLU A 32 -8.08 -7.96 -25.69
CA GLU A 32 -8.41 -9.35 -25.93
C GLU A 32 -8.08 -10.24 -24.72
N ALA A 33 -8.90 -11.24 -24.45
CA ALA A 33 -8.65 -12.19 -23.36
C ALA A 33 -7.28 -12.89 -23.49
N LYS A 34 -6.84 -13.18 -24.72
CA LYS A 34 -5.51 -13.76 -25.00
C LYS A 34 -4.38 -12.82 -24.58
N TYR A 35 -4.52 -11.51 -24.83
CA TYR A 35 -3.54 -10.50 -24.44
C TYR A 35 -3.41 -10.45 -22.92
N THR A 36 -4.54 -10.37 -22.19
CA THR A 36 -4.54 -10.35 -20.71
C THR A 36 -3.96 -11.62 -20.10
N LYS A 37 -4.19 -12.79 -20.72
CA LYS A 37 -3.61 -14.06 -20.23
C LYS A 37 -2.08 -14.08 -20.30
N ILE A 38 -1.48 -13.40 -21.28
CA ILE A 38 -0.02 -13.37 -21.49
C ILE A 38 0.63 -12.22 -20.70
N HIS A 39 0.00 -11.04 -20.68
CA HIS A 39 0.61 -9.81 -20.15
C HIS A 39 0.07 -9.35 -18.81
N GLY A 40 -1.05 -9.92 -18.35
CA GLY A 40 -1.60 -9.62 -17.03
C GLY A 40 -0.90 -10.40 -15.92
N THR A 41 -1.45 -10.26 -14.71
CA THR A 41 -1.02 -11.02 -13.52
C THR A 41 -2.10 -12.05 -13.16
N PRO A 42 -2.26 -13.14 -13.94
CA PRO A 42 -3.27 -14.15 -13.64
C PRO A 42 -3.03 -14.72 -12.24
N ASN A 43 -4.13 -15.01 -11.53
CA ASN A 43 -4.15 -15.45 -10.13
C ASN A 43 -3.81 -14.38 -9.08
N ALA A 44 -3.55 -13.12 -9.43
CA ALA A 44 -3.30 -12.07 -8.44
C ALA A 44 -4.41 -11.99 -7.37
N ILE A 45 -5.67 -11.89 -7.80
CA ILE A 45 -6.82 -11.85 -6.90
C ILE A 45 -6.93 -13.13 -6.05
N LYS A 46 -6.73 -14.31 -6.64
CA LYS A 46 -6.74 -15.59 -5.91
C LYS A 46 -5.64 -15.62 -4.84
N HIS A 47 -4.47 -15.07 -5.13
CA HIS A 47 -3.36 -14.97 -4.19
C HIS A 47 -3.67 -13.98 -3.06
N SER A 48 -4.20 -12.80 -3.38
CA SER A 48 -4.64 -11.81 -2.39
C SER A 48 -5.72 -12.37 -1.47
N MET A 49 -6.70 -13.10 -2.01
CA MET A 49 -7.73 -13.77 -1.21
C MET A 49 -7.14 -14.82 -0.26
N LYS A 50 -6.12 -15.56 -0.69
CA LYS A 50 -5.42 -16.52 0.18
C LYS A 50 -4.77 -15.80 1.36
N ILE A 51 -4.06 -14.70 1.12
CA ILE A 51 -3.42 -13.89 2.17
C ILE A 51 -4.48 -13.30 3.11
N GLY A 52 -5.54 -12.70 2.57
CA GLY A 52 -6.64 -12.15 3.36
C GLY A 52 -7.33 -13.20 4.23
N ARG A 53 -7.51 -14.42 3.71
CA ARG A 53 -8.04 -15.54 4.50
C ARG A 53 -7.10 -15.92 5.64
N THR A 54 -5.80 -15.99 5.38
CA THR A 54 -4.79 -16.21 6.42
C THR A 54 -4.86 -15.14 7.51
N ILE A 55 -4.97 -13.86 7.13
CA ILE A 55 -5.13 -12.77 8.11
C ILE A 55 -6.36 -13.02 8.99
N LEU A 56 -7.54 -13.28 8.39
CA LEU A 56 -8.78 -13.49 9.13
C LEU A 56 -8.74 -14.72 10.06
N ASP A 57 -8.12 -15.81 9.63
CA ASP A 57 -8.05 -17.06 10.41
C ASP A 57 -7.17 -16.92 11.68
N TYR A 58 -6.21 -15.98 11.66
CA TYR A 58 -5.28 -15.72 12.77
C TYR A 58 -5.67 -14.49 13.60
N ALA A 59 -6.16 -13.41 13.01
CA ALA A 59 -6.48 -12.15 13.71
C ALA A 59 -7.54 -12.32 14.81
N SER A 60 -8.41 -13.32 14.70
CA SER A 60 -9.38 -13.67 15.76
C SER A 60 -8.74 -14.29 17.02
N LYS A 61 -7.47 -14.70 16.95
CA LYS A 61 -6.75 -15.40 18.02
C LYS A 61 -5.55 -14.58 18.49
N ASP A 62 -4.76 -14.11 17.54
CA ASP A 62 -3.53 -13.35 17.76
C ASP A 62 -3.27 -12.45 16.54
N CYS A 63 -3.45 -11.14 16.74
CA CYS A 63 -3.26 -10.12 15.72
C CYS A 63 -1.79 -10.00 15.27
N MET A 64 -0.83 -10.21 16.18
CA MET A 64 0.59 -10.14 15.85
C MET A 64 1.00 -11.33 14.98
N GLU A 65 0.55 -12.54 15.36
CA GLU A 65 0.77 -13.75 14.56
C GLU A 65 0.10 -13.62 13.18
N ALA A 66 -1.08 -12.98 13.10
CA ALA A 66 -1.74 -12.71 11.83
C ALA A 66 -0.87 -11.86 10.88
N CYS A 67 -0.16 -10.87 11.41
CA CYS A 67 0.80 -10.06 10.64
C CYS A 67 1.90 -10.94 10.06
N TYR A 68 2.58 -11.74 10.89
CA TYR A 68 3.67 -12.62 10.45
C TYR A 68 3.19 -13.65 9.42
N LYS A 69 2.02 -14.26 9.64
CA LYS A 69 1.43 -15.23 8.72
C LYS A 69 1.02 -14.62 7.38
N ALA A 70 0.63 -13.35 7.36
CA ALA A 70 0.36 -12.63 6.11
C ALA A 70 1.64 -12.52 5.25
N PHE A 71 2.77 -12.11 5.84
CA PHE A 71 4.05 -12.02 5.14
C PHE A 71 4.58 -13.39 4.71
N GLU A 72 4.42 -14.43 5.53
CA GLU A 72 4.75 -15.81 5.17
C GLU A 72 3.92 -16.27 3.96
N ALA A 73 2.60 -16.05 3.99
CA ALA A 73 1.70 -16.40 2.89
C ALA A 73 2.02 -15.63 1.59
N ALA A 74 2.50 -14.39 1.71
CA ALA A 74 2.98 -13.56 0.62
C ALA A 74 4.41 -13.91 0.15
N LYS A 75 5.13 -14.78 0.89
CA LYS A 75 6.55 -15.11 0.69
C LYS A 75 7.44 -13.87 0.70
N ARG A 76 7.21 -12.98 1.66
CA ARG A 76 7.95 -11.71 1.84
C ARG A 76 8.65 -11.69 3.19
N GLU A 77 9.62 -10.80 3.30
CA GLU A 77 10.42 -10.60 4.50
C GLU A 77 9.77 -9.55 5.42
N VAL A 78 9.92 -9.74 6.73
CA VAL A 78 9.55 -8.75 7.74
C VAL A 78 10.81 -8.00 8.16
N ILE A 79 10.83 -6.69 7.95
CA ILE A 79 11.98 -5.84 8.28
C ILE A 79 12.11 -5.64 9.79
N GLY A 80 10.97 -5.53 10.48
CA GLY A 80 10.93 -5.44 11.94
C GLY A 80 9.61 -4.87 12.45
N GLU A 81 9.46 -4.92 13.77
CA GLU A 81 8.40 -4.21 14.49
C GLU A 81 8.85 -2.77 14.72
N CYS A 82 8.01 -1.82 14.31
CA CYS A 82 8.38 -0.42 14.23
C CYS A 82 7.32 0.47 14.88
N LYS A 83 7.74 1.62 15.40
CA LYS A 83 6.84 2.67 15.88
C LYS A 83 6.85 3.83 14.91
N ILE A 84 5.68 4.33 14.54
CA ILE A 84 5.53 5.61 13.83
C ILE A 84 5.90 6.73 14.80
N VAL A 85 6.90 7.52 14.43
CA VAL A 85 7.37 8.65 15.24
C VAL A 85 6.92 9.99 14.69
N ASP A 86 6.66 10.07 13.39
CA ASP A 86 6.23 11.27 12.69
C ASP A 86 5.58 10.85 11.36
N ALA A 87 4.53 11.54 10.96
CA ALA A 87 3.85 11.32 9.69
C ALA A 87 3.26 12.63 9.18
N ASN A 88 3.37 12.88 7.88
CA ASN A 88 2.71 13.99 7.20
C ASN A 88 2.03 13.50 5.94
N LEU A 89 0.96 14.19 5.57
CA LEU A 89 0.20 13.96 4.35
C LEU A 89 -0.26 15.32 3.82
N GLU A 90 -0.07 15.50 2.52
CA GLU A 90 -0.63 16.58 1.73
C GLU A 90 -1.41 15.96 0.58
N THR A 91 -2.67 16.36 0.41
CA THR A 91 -3.44 16.00 -0.78
C THR A 91 -3.17 17.02 -1.89
N ARG A 92 -2.53 16.58 -2.99
CA ARG A 92 -2.19 17.45 -4.12
C ARG A 92 -2.62 16.84 -5.46
N GLY A 93 -3.61 17.49 -6.08
CA GLY A 93 -4.12 17.09 -7.39
C GLY A 93 -4.78 15.71 -7.36
N GLY A 94 -5.55 15.42 -6.31
CA GLY A 94 -6.32 14.18 -6.11
C GLY A 94 -5.47 12.98 -5.69
N PHE A 95 -4.33 13.23 -5.06
CA PHE A 95 -3.45 12.20 -4.52
C PHE A 95 -2.95 12.60 -3.15
N ASP A 96 -2.76 11.62 -2.29
CA ASP A 96 -2.14 11.78 -0.99
C ASP A 96 -0.64 11.53 -1.10
N ILE A 97 0.14 12.57 -0.84
CA ILE A 97 1.61 12.54 -0.86
C ILE A 97 2.08 12.77 0.56
N GLY A 98 3.06 12.00 1.00
CA GLY A 98 3.59 12.24 2.34
C GLY A 98 4.77 11.37 2.69
N THR A 99 5.19 11.51 3.94
CA THR A 99 6.26 10.72 4.54
C THR A 99 5.85 10.15 5.88
N ILE A 100 6.29 8.94 6.17
CA ILE A 100 6.16 8.29 7.49
C ILE A 100 7.56 7.99 7.99
N LYS A 101 7.90 8.46 9.19
CA LYS A 101 9.14 8.11 9.88
C LYS A 101 8.86 7.06 10.93
N LEU A 102 9.70 6.03 10.94
CA LEU A 102 9.59 4.88 11.81
C LEU A 102 10.87 4.68 12.60
N THR A 103 10.76 4.12 13.80
CA THR A 103 11.88 3.55 14.54
C THR A 103 11.65 2.07 14.77
N CYS A 104 12.61 1.24 14.34
CA CYS A 104 12.57 -0.21 14.55
C CYS A 104 13.85 -0.60 15.30
N SER A 105 13.70 -1.05 16.54
CA SER A 105 14.83 -1.22 17.46
C SER A 105 15.68 0.06 17.56
N ASN A 106 16.91 0.06 17.04
CA ASN A 106 17.84 1.20 17.06
C ASN A 106 17.93 1.94 15.71
N ASP A 107 17.29 1.42 14.66
CA ASP A 107 17.38 1.94 13.31
C ASP A 107 16.23 2.90 13.00
N LYS A 108 16.51 3.93 12.20
CA LYS A 108 15.53 4.89 11.71
C LYS A 108 15.15 4.52 10.29
N TYR A 109 13.85 4.57 10.00
CA TYR A 109 13.33 4.35 8.66
C TYR A 109 12.46 5.51 8.22
N GLU A 110 12.41 5.72 6.91
CA GLU A 110 11.54 6.69 6.26
C GLU A 110 10.83 6.04 5.07
N ILE A 111 9.52 6.22 5.01
CA ILE A 111 8.68 5.82 3.88
C ILE A 111 8.19 7.09 3.20
N VAL A 112 8.32 7.16 1.87
CA VAL A 112 7.63 8.17 1.05
C VAL A 112 6.50 7.47 0.32
N PHE A 113 5.32 8.09 0.27
CA PHE A 113 4.14 7.51 -0.36
C PHE A 113 3.45 8.46 -1.33
N PHE A 114 2.73 7.87 -2.27
CA PHE A 114 1.82 8.54 -3.20
C PHE A 114 0.57 7.67 -3.36
N ASN A 115 -0.41 7.83 -2.46
CA ASN A 115 -1.45 6.86 -2.09
C ASN A 115 -0.90 5.51 -1.59
N GLU A 116 0.02 4.89 -2.33
CA GLU A 116 0.73 3.68 -1.95
C GLU A 116 2.16 4.00 -1.47
N TYR A 117 2.72 3.12 -0.63
CA TYR A 117 4.11 3.22 -0.18
C TYR A 117 5.08 3.04 -1.35
N MET A 118 5.86 4.08 -1.67
CA MET A 118 6.69 4.13 -2.88
C MET A 118 8.14 3.78 -2.61
N THR A 119 8.67 4.20 -1.46
CA THR A 119 10.09 4.02 -1.12
C THR A 119 10.24 3.71 0.35
N LEU A 120 11.30 2.96 0.69
CA LEU A 120 11.71 2.71 2.07
C LEU A 120 13.21 2.95 2.20
N GLU A 121 13.59 3.83 3.13
CA GLU A 121 14.96 4.14 3.47
C GLU A 121 15.27 3.72 4.90
N LYS A 122 16.46 3.18 5.13
CA LYS A 122 17.02 2.85 6.45
C LYS A 122 18.25 3.70 6.68
N ASN A 123 18.26 4.52 7.73
CA ASN A 123 19.36 5.43 8.04
C ASN A 123 19.84 6.25 6.81
N SER A 124 18.89 6.76 6.02
CA SER A 124 19.12 7.51 4.76
C SER A 124 19.68 6.70 3.58
N GLN A 125 19.64 5.37 3.64
CA GLN A 125 19.97 4.49 2.53
C GLN A 125 18.72 3.79 2.00
N ARG A 126 18.48 3.88 0.69
CA ARG A 126 17.35 3.22 0.03
C ARG A 126 17.48 1.69 0.10
N ILE A 127 16.44 1.03 0.62
CA ILE A 127 16.39 -0.45 0.71
C ILE A 127 15.23 -1.07 -0.06
N ALA A 128 14.17 -0.31 -0.39
CA ALA A 128 13.10 -0.77 -1.30
C ALA A 128 12.54 0.41 -2.12
N THR A 129 12.11 0.15 -3.35
CA THR A 129 11.48 1.16 -4.24
C THR A 129 10.47 0.48 -5.15
N PHE A 130 9.37 1.16 -5.47
CA PHE A 130 8.44 0.71 -6.50
C PHE A 130 9.19 0.18 -7.74
N PRO A 131 8.94 -1.06 -8.21
CA PRO A 131 7.73 -1.86 -8.01
C PRO A 131 7.73 -2.81 -6.79
N ASP A 132 8.69 -2.68 -5.86
CA ASP A 132 8.64 -3.45 -4.61
C ASP A 132 7.38 -3.09 -3.80
N LEU A 133 6.68 -4.10 -3.28
CA LEU A 133 5.51 -3.89 -2.44
C LEU A 133 5.95 -3.72 -0.99
N ILE A 134 5.83 -2.50 -0.48
CA ILE A 134 6.04 -2.15 0.93
C ILE A 134 4.66 -2.22 1.62
N VAL A 135 4.60 -2.82 2.80
CA VAL A 135 3.36 -2.96 3.57
C VAL A 135 3.64 -2.69 5.04
N LEU A 136 2.79 -1.88 5.67
CA LEU A 136 2.71 -1.74 7.12
C LEU A 136 1.50 -2.55 7.59
N MET A 137 1.64 -3.26 8.72
CA MET A 137 0.57 -4.01 9.36
C MET A 137 0.42 -3.49 10.79
N ASP A 138 -0.81 -3.38 11.27
CA ASP A 138 -1.12 -2.98 12.64
C ASP A 138 -1.15 -4.23 13.54
N PRO A 139 -0.22 -4.37 14.49
CA PRO A 139 -0.16 -5.53 15.37
C PRO A 139 -1.34 -5.63 16.33
N GLU A 140 -2.11 -4.55 16.55
CA GLU A 140 -3.31 -4.58 17.39
C GLU A 140 -4.52 -5.15 16.66
N THR A 141 -4.58 -5.02 15.33
CA THR A 141 -5.73 -5.44 14.53
C THR A 141 -5.44 -6.61 13.59
N GLY A 142 -4.16 -6.86 13.29
CA GLY A 142 -3.71 -7.84 12.31
C GLY A 142 -3.95 -7.40 10.85
N LEU A 143 -4.36 -6.15 10.62
CA LEU A 143 -4.73 -5.63 9.29
C LEU A 143 -3.63 -4.74 8.69
N PRO A 144 -3.55 -4.64 7.34
CA PRO A 144 -2.69 -3.67 6.68
C PRO A 144 -3.10 -2.24 7.02
N ILE A 145 -2.12 -1.36 7.20
CA ILE A 145 -2.31 0.09 7.43
C ILE A 145 -2.22 0.81 6.08
N LEU A 146 -3.27 1.55 5.73
CA LEU A 146 -3.25 2.45 4.57
C LEU A 146 -2.42 3.70 4.88
N SER A 147 -1.83 4.30 3.85
CA SER A 147 -1.01 5.52 4.02
C SER A 147 -1.80 6.68 4.65
N SER A 148 -3.09 6.79 4.35
CA SER A 148 -3.99 7.78 4.93
C SER A 148 -4.31 7.53 6.41
N GLU A 149 -4.21 6.27 6.87
CA GLU A 149 -4.43 5.88 8.27
C GLU A 149 -3.18 6.03 9.13
N ALA A 150 -2.00 6.09 8.50
CA ALA A 150 -0.70 6.20 9.18
C ALA A 150 -0.44 7.58 9.83
N LEU A 151 -1.40 8.50 9.78
CA LEU A 151 -1.28 9.86 10.31
C LEU A 151 -1.59 9.98 11.79
N GLU A 152 -2.31 9.02 12.37
CA GLU A 152 -2.62 9.07 13.78
C GLU A 152 -1.50 8.37 14.58
N PRO A 153 -0.76 9.07 15.46
CA PRO A 153 0.03 8.39 16.45
C PRO A 153 -0.93 7.62 17.35
N LYS A 154 -1.05 6.30 17.13
CA LYS A 154 -1.67 5.38 18.08
C LYS A 154 -0.75 5.28 19.31
N GLY A 155 -0.85 6.32 20.12
CA GLY A 155 -0.17 6.51 21.39
C GLY A 155 -1.07 7.32 22.29
N LYS A 156 -2.25 6.77 22.61
CA LYS A 156 -2.93 7.20 23.84
C LYS A 156 -2.17 6.54 24.99
N THR A 157 -1.61 7.42 25.82
CA THR A 157 -1.15 7.23 27.21
C THR A 157 -1.61 5.96 27.91
#